data_AF-A0AAV3TZW1-F1
#
_entry.id   AF-A0AAV3TZW1-F1
#
_cell.length_a   1.000
_cell.length_b   1.000
_cell.length_c   1.000
_cell.angle_alpha   90.00
_cell.angle_beta   90.00
_cell.angle_gamma   90.00
#
_symmetry.space_group_name_H-M   'P 1'
#
loop_
_entity.id
_entity.type
_entity.pdbx_description
1 polymer ?
#
loop_
_entity_poly.entity_id
_entity_poly.type
_entity_poly.pdbx_seq_one_letter_code
_entity_poly.pdbx_strand_id
1 'polypeptide(L)' 'MRIASLFKHGRTQAVRLPKEFEFVGITEVEISCDGNAIALKPSRKPWTSLIGGNKAGDDFVVEREDFLE' A
#
# COMPACT_ATOMS: atom_id res chain seq x y z
N MET A 1 0.99 19.05 4.74
CA MET A 1 1.85 18.44 5.77
C MET A 1 1.23 18.72 7.14
N ARG A 2 1.07 17.72 8.00
CA ARG A 2 0.62 17.90 9.39
C ARG A 2 1.62 17.26 10.35
N ILE A 3 1.73 17.83 11.55
CA ILE A 3 2.48 17.27 12.65
C ILE A 3 1.55 16.31 13.40
N ALA A 4 1.97 15.06 13.57
CA ALA A 4 1.29 14.05 14.37
C ALA A 4 2.01 13.86 15.70
N SER A 5 1.28 13.47 16.73
CA SER A 5 1.87 13.17 18.04
C SER A 5 2.44 11.75 18.08
N LEU A 6 3.64 11.63 18.66
CA LEU A 6 4.22 10.35 19.06
C LEU A 6 3.75 10.00 20.47
N PHE A 7 3.44 8.72 20.70
CA PHE A 7 3.10 8.22 22.01
C PHE A 7 3.68 6.82 22.24
N LYS A 8 3.65 6.37 23.49
CA LYS A 8 4.07 5.01 23.87
C LYS A 8 2.84 4.11 24.01
N HIS A 9 2.94 2.91 23.48
CA HIS A 9 1.95 1.85 23.71
C HIS A 9 2.68 0.64 24.32
N GLY A 10 2.70 0.57 25.66
CA GLY A 10 3.56 -0.36 26.37
C GLY A 10 5.04 -0.10 26.08
N ARG A 11 5.74 -1.10 25.52
CA ARG A 11 7.17 -1.01 25.19
C ARG A 11 7.44 -0.41 23.80
N THR A 12 6.42 -0.24 22.96
CA THR A 12 6.58 0.27 21.59
C THR A 12 6.26 1.76 21.49
N GLN A 13 6.74 2.38 20.42
CA GLN A 13 6.37 3.74 20.02
C GLN A 13 5.31 3.67 18.92
N ALA A 14 4.37 4.60 18.95
CA ALA A 14 3.29 4.70 17.97
C ALA A 14 3.10 6.16 17.53
N VAL A 15 2.62 6.35 16.30
CA VAL A 15 2.18 7.64 15.76
C VAL A 15 0.66 7.61 15.70
N ARG A 16 0.00 8.66 16.18
CA ARG A 16 -1.46 8.80 15.96
C ARG A 16 -1.69 9.39 14.58
N LEU A 17 -2.21 8.59 13.65
CA LEU A 17 -2.60 9.08 12.33
C LEU A 17 -3.84 9.99 12.46
N PRO A 18 -3.79 11.24 11.98
CA PRO A 18 -4.99 12.07 11.84
C PRO A 18 -6.00 11.41 10.90
N LYS A 19 -7.29 11.73 11.07
CA LYS A 19 -8.41 11.07 10.37
C LYS A 19 -8.25 11.10 8.85
N GLU A 20 -7.74 12.20 8.31
CA GLU A 20 -7.50 12.39 6.87
C GLU A 20 -6.36 11.53 6.30
N PHE A 21 -5.52 10.93 7.14
CA PHE A 21 -4.43 10.01 6.74
C PHE A 21 -4.70 8.56 7.14
N GLU A 22 -5.92 8.25 7.60
CA GLU A 22 -6.30 6.89 8.01
C GLU A 22 -6.34 5.96 6.78
N PHE A 23 -5.74 4.78 6.92
CA PHE A 23 -5.85 3.74 5.90
C PHE A 23 -7.24 3.09 5.97
N VAL A 24 -7.93 3.01 4.84
CA VAL A 24 -9.27 2.41 4.75
C VAL A 24 -9.18 1.02 4.16
N GLY A 25 -9.83 0.04 4.80
CA GLY A 25 -9.99 -1.32 4.27
C GLY A 25 -8.76 -2.22 4.37
N ILE A 26 -7.73 -1.83 5.13
CA ILE A 26 -6.54 -2.66 5.38
C ILE A 26 -6.23 -2.69 6.87
N THR A 27 -5.59 -3.78 7.31
CA THR A 27 -5.16 -3.96 8.70
C THR A 27 -3.65 -3.88 8.87
N GLU A 28 -2.90 -3.89 7.77
CA GLU A 28 -1.44 -4.04 7.78
C GLU A 28 -0.76 -3.11 6.78
N VAL A 29 0.42 -2.62 7.16
CA VAL A 29 1.29 -1.78 6.33
C VAL A 29 2.72 -2.30 6.38
N GLU A 30 3.42 -2.16 5.28
CA GLU A 30 4.88 -2.27 5.22
C GLU A 30 5.52 -0.98 5.73
N ILE A 31 6.57 -1.14 6.54
CA ILE A 31 7.41 -0.06 7.04
C ILE A 31 8.76 -0.12 6.34
N SER A 32 9.20 1.01 5.79
CA SER A 32 10.56 1.18 5.26
C SER A 32 11.17 2.47 5.78
N CYS A 33 12.48 2.46 6.03
CA CYS A 33 13.25 3.64 6.43
C CYS A 33 14.15 4.09 5.28
N ASP A 34 14.13 5.38 4.98
CA ASP A 34 15.05 6.03 4.04
C ASP A 34 15.66 7.27 4.74
N GLY A 35 16.90 7.12 5.21
CA GLY A 35 17.55 8.08 6.09
C GLY A 35 16.73 8.36 7.35
N ASN A 36 16.21 9.59 7.46
CA ASN A 36 15.39 10.05 8.59
C ASN A 36 13.88 9.97 8.32
N ALA A 37 13.48 9.43 7.16
CA ALA A 37 12.08 9.27 6.79
C ALA A 37 11.61 7.83 7.04
N ILE A 38 10.42 7.70 7.62
CA ILE A 38 9.69 6.43 7.71
C ILE A 38 8.54 6.49 6.73
N ALA A 39 8.48 5.56 5.79
CA ALA A 39 7.37 5.41 4.85
C ALA A 39 6.50 4.22 5.24
N LEU A 40 5.20 4.44 5.28
CA LEU A 40 4.17 3.42 5.47
C LEU A 40 3.49 3.17 4.12
N LYS A 41 3.43 1.92 3.68
CA LYS A 41 2.74 1.53 2.45
C LYS A 41 1.76 0.40 2.77
N PRO A 42 0.56 0.36 2.17
CA PRO A 42 -0.34 -0.79 2.33
C PRO A 42 0.39 -2.09 2.05
N SER A 43 0.27 -3.06 2.96
CA SER A 43 0.82 -4.40 2.71
C SER A 43 0.07 -5.01 1.53
N ARG A 44 0.77 -5.13 0.40
CA ARG A 44 0.24 -5.74 -0.82
C ARG A 44 1.02 -6.99 -1.09
N LYS A 45 0.34 -7.98 -1.64
CA LYS A 45 1.00 -9.15 -2.20
C LYS A 45 2.06 -8.68 -3.23
N PRO A 46 3.30 -9.16 -3.15
CA PRO A 46 4.32 -8.83 -4.13
C PRO A 46 3.88 -9.31 -5.51
N TRP A 47 4.42 -8.70 -6.57
CA TRP A 47 4.16 -9.09 -7.96
C TRP A 47 4.42 -10.58 -8.22
N THR A 48 5.33 -11.20 -7.47
CA THR A 48 5.56 -12.65 -7.51
C THR A 48 4.30 -13.48 -7.21
N SER A 49 3.33 -12.92 -6.50
CA SER A 49 2.04 -13.57 -6.24
C SER A 49 1.20 -13.75 -7.51
N LEU A 50 1.49 -13.02 -8.59
CA LEU A 50 0.84 -13.21 -9.89
C LEU A 50 1.37 -14.42 -10.66
N ILE A 51 2.56 -14.92 -10.32
CA ILE A 51 3.17 -16.06 -11.01
C ILE A 51 2.31 -17.33 -10.86
N GLY A 52 1.59 -17.45 -9.73
CA GLY A 52 0.59 -18.50 -9.50
C GLY A 52 -0.86 -18.03 -9.60
N GLY A 53 -1.10 -16.82 -10.12
CA GLY A 53 -2.44 -16.26 -10.28
C GLY A 53 -3.23 -16.94 -11.41
N ASN A 54 -4.54 -16.71 -11.43
CA ASN A 54 -5.37 -17.18 -12.53
C ASN A 54 -4.93 -16.52 -13.83
N LYS A 55 -4.75 -17.33 -14.87
CA LYS A 55 -4.56 -16.81 -16.23
C LYS A 55 -5.83 -16.08 -16.65
N ALA A 56 -5.65 -15.05 -17.47
CA ALA A 56 -6.76 -14.45 -18.19
C ALA A 56 -7.43 -15.51 -19.08
N GLY A 57 -8.74 -15.39 -19.28
CA GLY A 57 -9.48 -16.25 -20.21
C GLY A 57 -9.03 -16.01 -21.64
N ASP A 58 -9.30 -16.99 -22.52
CA ASP A 58 -8.89 -16.94 -23.93
C ASP A 58 -9.55 -15.77 -24.70
N ASP A 59 -10.65 -15.24 -24.18
CA ASP A 59 -11.43 -14.10 -24.69
C ASP A 59 -11.05 -12.76 -24.05
N PHE A 60 -10.08 -12.74 -23.13
CA PHE A 60 -9.68 -11.53 -22.43
C PHE A 60 -8.86 -10.60 -23.33
N VAL A 61 -9.48 -9.50 -23.76
CA VAL A 61 -8.86 -8.44 -24.59
C VAL A 61 -8.26 -9.01 -25.88
N VAL A 62 -9.14 -9.50 -26.74
CA VAL A 62 -8.78 -10.02 -28.08
C VAL A 62 -8.33 -8.90 -29.02
N GLU A 63 -8.98 -7.75 -28.93
CA GLU A 63 -8.61 -6.53 -29.65
C GLU A 63 -8.37 -5.39 -28.67
N ARG A 64 -7.30 -4.64 -28.90
CA ARG A 64 -6.95 -3.45 -28.13
C ARG A 64 -7.10 -2.25 -29.06
N GLU A 65 -8.05 -1.37 -28.76
CA GLU A 65 -8.15 -0.09 -29.47
C GLU A 65 -6.98 0.82 -29.07
N ASP A 66 -6.23 1.24 -30.08
CA ASP A 66 -5.21 2.28 -29.93
C ASP A 66 -5.89 3.65 -30.00
N PHE A 67 -6.17 4.23 -28.84
CA PHE A 67 -6.48 5.66 -28.75
C PHE A 67 -5.17 6.44 -28.77
N LEU A 68 -4.76 6.89 -29.95
CA LEU A 68 -3.76 7.95 -30.12
C LEU A 68 -4.51 9.25 -30.43
N GLU A 69 -4.68 10.10 -29.41
CA GLU A 69 -5.11 11.49 -29.54
C GLU A 69 -4.11 12.42 -28.83
#